data_AF-A0A8C1LUH1-F1
#
_entry.id   AF-A0A8C1LUH1-F1
#
_cell.length_a   1.000
_cell.length_b   1.000
_cell.length_c   1.000
_cell.angle_alpha   90.00
_cell.angle_beta   90.00
_cell.angle_gamma   90.00
#
_symmetry.space_group_name_H-M   'P 1'
#
loop_
_entity.id
_entity.type
_entity.pdbx_description
1 polymer ?
#
loop_
_entity_poly.entity_id
_entity_poly.type
_entity_poly.pdbx_seq_one_letter_code
_entity_poly.pdbx_strand_id
1 'polypeptide(L)'
;MVALLMYLKQPNFIYLCAYIWLATLTVANAGSGFTDLIKSRKPIEVAALGRPLSLGMLYDCRKDSFIPGVTLWDKKSLSENLDIRLQHRTDLTFSSSDSLSSKSSLLDVSASLKASFLGGLVNVGGSGKFLHDTKSSNQQSRVTMFYSETTRFEQLTMSQLGQFTYPQVFDQKTATHVVVAVLYGAQAVMVFDRTFSEEDNKQKIEGELNVMVKSIPSYSIEGEGSVNMKEDEKKKAVKIACTFHGDFILEQNPTTYMEALQTYKKLPSLLKENPNYVVPIKVWLYPLHLLNSKAAQLEREINTSLISDTEHIIEELGEAERTYNDLFKNTLVSAFSDIKERLQLFQRLFSTYRTMLMEEVGKVLPAIRGGEMEDKSLEDILNKHRSSPFNAVMLNLLLNDAKAELYILSSLTKSLKGIDIEDSVDIMTHFFNPGVDAVVCLTLTSLKYEDTYLSTLKEFLKSHSFKELDGRNTLFSVKSVKKWFRDPIVIEKMIENFSKFRRIAEDNKNEKRIHFIISAISNPNIAGSSIYLYEKGQLTDTQFKPPSVLM
;
A
#
# COMPACT_ATOMS: atom_id res chain seq x y z
N MET A 1 -35.01 27.91 50.14
CA MET A 1 -34.41 28.97 49.30
C MET A 1 -33.46 29.90 50.08
N VAL A 2 -33.73 30.21 51.36
CA VAL A 2 -32.84 31.06 52.20
C VAL A 2 -31.57 30.31 52.67
N ALA A 3 -31.64 28.99 52.87
CA ALA A 3 -30.47 28.17 53.25
C ALA A 3 -29.41 28.03 52.13
N LEU A 4 -29.80 28.15 50.86
CA LEU A 4 -28.88 28.06 49.72
C LEU A 4 -28.07 29.36 49.54
N LEU A 5 -28.66 30.50 49.90
CA LEU A 5 -28.04 31.82 49.78
C LEU A 5 -26.99 32.12 50.87
N MET A 6 -27.05 31.42 52.02
CA MET A 6 -26.03 31.55 53.07
C MET A 6 -24.76 30.72 52.78
N TYR A 7 -24.86 29.66 51.98
CA TYR A 7 -23.70 28.83 51.60
C TYR A 7 -22.79 29.53 50.59
N LEU A 8 -23.32 30.46 49.79
CA LEU A 8 -22.60 31.22 48.76
C LEU A 8 -21.84 32.45 49.29
N LYS A 9 -21.99 32.81 50.58
CA LYS A 9 -21.33 33.98 51.20
C LYS A 9 -20.16 33.65 52.13
N GLN A 10 -19.74 32.39 52.20
CA GLN A 10 -18.53 32.05 52.96
C GLN A 10 -17.27 32.42 52.18
N PRO A 11 -16.29 33.11 52.79
CA PRO A 11 -15.06 33.52 52.12
C PRO A 11 -14.31 32.34 51.49
N ASN A 12 -14.35 31.16 52.10
CA ASN A 12 -13.73 29.93 51.57
C ASN A 12 -14.35 29.46 50.24
N PHE A 13 -15.64 29.71 50.00
CA PHE A 13 -16.28 29.34 48.73
C PHE A 13 -15.91 30.31 47.61
N ILE A 14 -15.74 31.60 47.95
CA ILE A 14 -15.24 32.62 47.01
C ILE A 14 -13.77 32.36 46.66
N TYR A 15 -12.94 31.95 47.62
CA TYR A 15 -11.55 31.55 47.37
C TYR A 15 -11.46 30.27 46.53
N LEU A 16 -12.30 29.28 46.76
CA LEU A 16 -12.34 28.06 45.95
C LEU A 16 -12.78 28.35 44.51
N CYS A 17 -13.81 29.18 44.33
CA CYS A 17 -14.24 29.63 43.01
C CYS A 17 -13.17 30.49 42.31
N ALA A 18 -12.47 31.37 43.03
CA ALA A 18 -11.36 32.14 42.48
C ALA A 18 -10.16 31.26 42.09
N TYR A 19 -9.86 30.21 42.85
CA TYR A 19 -8.79 29.25 42.54
C TYR A 19 -9.15 28.38 41.34
N ILE A 20 -10.41 27.94 41.24
CA ILE A 20 -10.93 27.23 40.07
C ILE A 20 -10.93 28.16 38.85
N TRP A 21 -11.29 29.44 39.01
CA TRP A 21 -11.30 30.41 37.93
C TRP A 21 -9.88 30.76 37.46
N LEU A 22 -8.92 30.95 38.37
CA LEU A 22 -7.49 31.11 38.08
C LEU A 22 -6.89 29.86 37.43
N ALA A 23 -7.25 28.65 37.90
CA ALA A 23 -6.83 27.39 37.28
C ALA A 23 -7.39 27.25 35.85
N THR A 24 -8.65 27.61 35.63
CA THR A 24 -9.24 27.62 34.29
C THR A 24 -8.67 28.73 33.41
N LEU A 25 -8.27 29.88 33.95
CA LEU A 25 -7.58 30.94 33.20
C LEU A 25 -6.15 30.52 32.81
N THR A 26 -5.44 29.79 33.68
CA THR A 26 -4.11 29.24 33.37
C THR A 26 -4.17 28.10 32.36
N VAL A 27 -5.24 27.29 32.35
CA VAL A 27 -5.47 26.24 31.34
C VAL A 27 -5.98 26.83 30.02
N ALA A 28 -6.75 27.92 30.06
CA ALA A 28 -7.22 28.61 28.86
C ALA A 28 -6.15 29.49 28.19
N ASN A 29 -5.16 30.00 28.95
CA ASN A 29 -4.01 30.75 28.42
C ASN A 29 -2.77 29.88 28.17
N ALA A 30 -2.80 28.60 28.53
CA ALA A 30 -1.78 27.65 28.15
C ALA A 30 -2.01 27.24 26.69
N GLY A 31 -1.28 27.88 25.76
CA GLY A 31 -1.23 27.43 24.37
C GLY A 31 -0.80 25.96 24.25
N SER A 32 -0.93 25.42 23.04
CA SER A 32 -0.58 24.02 22.66
C SER A 32 0.70 23.47 23.29
N GLY A 33 1.70 24.32 23.54
CA GLY A 33 2.95 23.94 24.18
C GLY A 33 2.85 23.35 25.60
N PHE A 34 1.85 23.69 26.42
CA PHE A 34 1.74 23.14 27.78
C PHE A 34 1.11 21.73 27.79
N THR A 35 0.17 21.46 26.88
CA THR A 35 -0.41 20.12 26.68
C THR A 35 0.61 19.14 26.10
N ASP A 36 1.50 19.62 25.22
CA ASP A 36 2.59 18.82 24.66
C ASP A 36 3.67 18.52 25.71
N LEU A 37 4.00 19.51 26.57
CA LEU A 37 4.94 19.33 27.69
C LEU A 37 4.43 18.30 28.73
N ILE A 38 3.12 18.22 28.97
CA ILE A 38 2.53 17.23 29.90
C ILE A 38 2.53 15.81 29.30
N LYS A 39 2.40 15.67 27.98
CA LYS A 39 2.55 14.38 27.27
C LYS A 39 4.00 13.89 27.24
N SER A 40 4.98 14.80 27.09
CA SER A 40 6.41 14.48 27.07
C SER A 40 6.94 13.80 28.36
N ARG A 41 6.17 13.86 29.46
CA ARG A 41 6.53 13.28 30.77
C ARG A 41 6.02 11.86 30.99
N LYS A 42 5.23 11.29 30.07
CA LYS A 42 4.65 9.95 30.24
C LYS A 42 5.50 8.88 29.55
N PRO A 43 5.60 7.68 30.13
CA PRO A 43 6.16 6.52 29.42
C PRO A 43 5.41 6.29 28.10
N ILE A 44 6.14 6.03 27.03
CA ILE A 44 5.58 5.79 25.69
C ILE A 44 5.59 4.30 25.40
N GLU A 45 4.48 3.77 24.91
CA GLU A 45 4.39 2.40 24.38
C GLU A 45 4.65 2.39 22.88
N VAL A 46 5.50 1.46 22.43
CA VAL A 46 5.84 1.32 21.01
C VAL A 46 5.83 -0.16 20.62
N ALA A 47 5.17 -0.49 19.50
CA ALA A 47 5.23 -1.82 18.90
C ALA A 47 6.65 -2.12 18.41
N ALA A 48 7.18 -3.30 18.71
CA ALA A 48 8.55 -3.67 18.33
C ALA A 48 8.71 -3.90 16.83
N LEU A 49 7.70 -4.49 16.17
CA LEU A 49 7.66 -4.75 14.72
C LEU A 49 8.87 -5.53 14.19
N GLY A 50 9.35 -6.51 14.96
CA GLY A 50 10.51 -7.35 14.59
C GLY A 50 11.84 -6.60 14.53
N ARG A 51 11.92 -5.39 15.10
CA ARG A 51 13.17 -4.63 15.21
C ARG A 51 14.05 -5.20 16.32
N PRO A 52 15.38 -5.31 16.11
CA PRO A 52 16.29 -5.80 17.14
C PRO A 52 16.35 -4.79 18.28
N LEU A 53 15.92 -5.21 19.47
CA LEU A 53 15.94 -4.37 20.67
C LEU A 53 16.22 -5.20 21.92
N SER A 54 16.64 -4.51 22.98
CA SER A 54 16.87 -5.09 24.30
C SER A 54 16.58 -4.07 25.40
N LEU A 55 16.37 -4.55 26.63
CA LEU A 55 16.25 -3.68 27.80
C LEU A 55 17.48 -2.80 27.98
N GLY A 56 17.28 -1.54 28.38
CA GLY A 56 18.34 -0.56 28.55
C GLY A 56 18.90 0.03 27.25
N MET A 57 18.44 -0.45 26.09
CA MET A 57 18.79 0.13 24.79
C MET A 57 18.16 1.51 24.63
N LEU A 58 18.87 2.41 23.95
CA LEU A 58 18.39 3.75 23.71
C LEU A 58 17.47 3.81 22.47
N TYR A 59 16.56 4.77 22.48
CA TYR A 59 15.60 5.02 21.40
C TYR A 59 15.54 6.52 21.07
N ASP A 60 15.50 6.83 19.77
CA ASP A 60 15.23 8.18 19.29
C ASP A 60 13.81 8.27 18.71
N CYS A 61 12.86 8.77 19.51
CA CYS A 61 11.49 9.05 19.08
C CYS A 61 11.37 10.03 17.91
N ARG A 62 12.41 10.84 17.62
CA ARG A 62 12.38 11.74 16.45
C ARG A 62 12.41 10.93 15.15
N LYS A 63 13.23 9.88 15.14
CA LYS A 63 13.48 9.03 13.96
C LYS A 63 12.81 7.64 14.05
N ASP A 64 12.14 7.35 15.17
CA ASP A 64 11.60 6.03 15.50
C ASP A 64 12.62 4.87 15.38
N SER A 65 13.82 5.11 15.90
CA SER A 65 14.98 4.20 15.75
C SER A 65 15.61 3.79 17.09
N PHE A 66 15.94 2.51 17.21
CA PHE A 66 16.73 1.97 18.33
C PHE A 66 18.22 2.13 18.04
N ILE A 67 19.01 2.53 19.05
CA ILE A 67 20.45 2.78 18.91
C ILE A 67 21.25 1.58 19.39
N PRO A 68 21.88 0.80 18.50
CA PRO A 68 22.66 -0.36 18.89
C PRO A 68 23.98 0.04 19.54
N GLY A 69 24.41 -0.76 20.53
CA GLY A 69 25.74 -0.67 21.15
C GLY A 69 25.94 0.48 22.15
N VAL A 70 24.95 1.36 22.33
CA VAL A 70 25.01 2.48 23.29
C VAL A 70 23.98 2.26 24.40
N THR A 71 24.43 2.22 25.65
CA THR A 71 23.58 2.00 26.85
C THR A 71 24.00 2.95 27.97
N LEU A 72 23.08 3.25 28.90
CA LEU A 72 23.39 4.03 30.11
C LEU A 72 24.10 3.20 31.18
N TRP A 73 23.91 1.88 31.14
CA TRP A 73 24.37 0.93 32.13
C TRP A 73 25.21 -0.16 31.48
N ASP A 74 26.15 -0.73 32.23
CA ASP A 74 26.83 -1.95 31.83
C ASP A 74 25.91 -3.17 31.93
N LYS A 75 26.33 -4.26 31.27
CA LYS A 75 25.56 -5.50 31.16
C LYS A 75 25.26 -6.13 32.53
N LYS A 76 26.19 -6.05 33.48
CA LYS A 76 26.02 -6.65 34.81
C LYS A 76 24.92 -5.90 35.57
N SER A 77 25.02 -4.58 35.61
CA SER A 77 24.01 -3.71 36.23
C SER A 77 22.61 -3.95 35.64
N LEU A 78 22.50 -4.10 34.32
CA LEU A 78 21.25 -4.43 33.62
C LEU A 78 20.66 -5.78 34.06
N SER A 79 21.49 -6.81 34.19
CA SER A 79 21.02 -8.17 34.53
C SER A 79 20.60 -8.36 35.99
N GLU A 80 21.21 -7.64 36.93
CA GLU A 80 20.99 -7.86 38.37
C GLU A 80 19.71 -7.20 38.92
N ASN A 81 19.08 -6.31 38.15
CA ASN A 81 17.99 -5.44 38.63
C ASN A 81 16.76 -5.52 37.72
N LEU A 82 16.37 -6.74 37.33
CA LEU A 82 15.21 -7.02 36.48
C LEU A 82 14.04 -7.59 37.30
N ASP A 83 12.84 -7.08 37.06
CA ASP A 83 11.59 -7.74 37.47
C ASP A 83 11.01 -8.47 36.25
N ILE A 84 10.85 -9.80 36.37
CA ILE A 84 10.36 -10.67 35.29
C ILE A 84 9.04 -11.28 35.73
N ARG A 85 8.00 -11.11 34.91
CA ARG A 85 6.66 -11.64 35.15
C ARG A 85 6.22 -12.49 33.97
N LEU A 86 5.69 -13.68 34.26
CA LEU A 86 5.05 -14.50 33.24
C LEU A 86 3.72 -13.85 32.83
N GLN A 87 3.50 -13.75 31.52
CA GLN A 87 2.33 -13.12 30.93
C GLN A 87 1.87 -13.92 29.71
N HIS A 88 1.35 -15.12 29.97
CA HIS A 88 0.83 -16.00 28.94
C HIS A 88 -0.55 -15.52 28.47
N ARG A 89 -0.63 -15.05 27.23
CA ARG A 89 -1.89 -14.66 26.59
C ARG A 89 -1.85 -15.06 25.13
N THR A 90 -2.96 -15.59 24.64
CA THR A 90 -3.15 -15.91 23.22
C THR A 90 -4.35 -15.15 22.70
N ASP A 91 -4.16 -14.40 21.62
CA ASP A 91 -5.22 -13.68 20.93
C ASP A 91 -5.26 -14.13 19.45
N LEU A 92 -6.48 -14.25 18.91
CA LEU A 92 -6.73 -14.58 17.52
C LEU A 92 -7.75 -13.59 16.95
N THR A 93 -7.36 -12.88 15.89
CA THR A 93 -8.20 -11.86 15.25
C THR A 93 -8.26 -12.09 13.75
N PHE A 94 -9.38 -11.72 13.12
CA PHE A 94 -9.57 -11.80 11.68
C PHE A 94 -9.91 -10.43 11.11
N SER A 95 -9.35 -10.08 9.96
CA SER A 95 -9.66 -8.85 9.24
C SER A 95 -9.95 -9.14 7.78
N SER A 96 -11.04 -8.58 7.24
CA SER A 96 -11.31 -8.57 5.79
C SER A 96 -10.83 -7.28 5.11
N SER A 97 -10.21 -6.38 5.87
CA SER A 97 -9.67 -5.11 5.39
C SER A 97 -8.16 -5.17 5.27
N ASP A 98 -7.63 -4.64 4.16
CA ASP A 98 -6.19 -4.54 3.86
C ASP A 98 -5.63 -3.12 4.07
N SER A 99 -6.44 -2.17 4.57
CA SER A 99 -5.99 -0.78 4.77
C SER A 99 -4.88 -0.68 5.82
N LEU A 100 -4.01 0.31 5.67
CA LEU A 100 -2.91 0.54 6.62
C LEU A 100 -3.42 0.74 8.05
N SER A 101 -4.52 1.47 8.25
CA SER A 101 -5.17 1.60 9.57
C SER A 101 -5.57 0.26 10.17
N SER A 102 -6.13 -0.66 9.36
CA SER A 102 -6.54 -1.98 9.82
C SER A 102 -5.32 -2.82 10.22
N LYS A 103 -4.25 -2.79 9.40
CA LYS A 103 -3.00 -3.48 9.70
C LYS A 103 -2.29 -2.92 10.93
N SER A 104 -2.28 -1.59 11.04
CA SER A 104 -1.73 -0.86 12.18
C SER A 104 -2.45 -1.24 13.46
N SER A 105 -3.78 -1.36 13.41
CA SER A 105 -4.59 -1.75 14.56
C SER A 105 -4.32 -3.20 15.00
N LEU A 106 -4.13 -4.14 14.06
CA LEU A 106 -3.78 -5.53 14.39
C LEU A 106 -2.42 -5.64 15.09
N LEU A 107 -1.43 -4.85 14.65
CA LEU A 107 -0.07 -4.85 15.18
C LEU A 107 0.16 -3.83 16.30
N ASP A 108 -0.91 -3.18 16.79
CA ASP A 108 -0.87 -2.13 17.83
C ASP A 108 0.13 -0.99 17.53
N VAL A 109 0.16 -0.57 16.26
CA VAL A 109 0.99 0.53 15.76
C VAL A 109 0.33 1.86 16.07
N SER A 110 1.02 2.69 16.88
CA SER A 110 0.55 4.03 17.21
C SER A 110 0.54 4.97 16.01
N ALA A 111 -0.23 6.07 16.08
CA ALA A 111 -0.28 7.07 15.01
C ALA A 111 1.11 7.63 14.67
N SER A 112 1.93 7.94 15.69
CA SER A 112 3.29 8.44 15.51
C SER A 112 4.18 7.42 14.78
N LEU A 113 4.14 6.16 15.20
CA LEU A 113 4.92 5.10 14.55
C LEU A 113 4.44 4.83 13.12
N LYS A 114 3.12 4.90 12.88
CA LYS A 114 2.51 4.79 11.54
C LYS A 114 2.99 5.89 10.60
N ALA A 115 3.11 7.13 11.08
CA ALA A 115 3.66 8.23 10.29
C ALA A 115 5.11 7.94 9.87
N SER A 116 5.93 7.40 10.78
CA SER A 116 7.31 7.02 10.47
C SER A 116 7.42 5.82 9.54
N PHE A 117 6.51 4.87 9.65
CA PHE A 117 6.39 3.78 8.67
C PHE A 117 6.07 4.32 7.27
N LEU A 118 5.08 5.22 7.15
CA LEU A 118 4.73 5.89 5.89
C LEU A 118 5.91 6.67 5.31
N GLY A 119 6.65 7.40 6.16
CA GLY A 119 7.85 8.14 5.76
C GLY A 119 9.10 7.28 5.54
N GLY A 120 9.01 5.94 5.59
CA GLY A 120 10.15 5.05 5.36
C GLY A 120 11.26 5.11 6.42
N LEU A 121 10.96 5.62 7.63
CA LEU A 121 11.90 5.73 8.73
C LEU A 121 12.04 4.43 9.54
N VAL A 122 11.07 3.52 9.41
CA VAL A 122 10.99 2.29 10.19
C VAL A 122 11.16 1.08 9.29
N ASN A 123 12.22 0.32 9.52
CA ASN A 123 12.40 -1.01 8.93
C ASN A 123 11.74 -2.06 9.82
N VAL A 124 10.84 -2.85 9.26
CA VAL A 124 10.09 -3.89 9.98
C VAL A 124 10.64 -5.28 9.69
N GLY A 125 10.58 -6.15 10.69
CA GLY A 125 11.01 -7.55 10.63
C GLY A 125 9.88 -8.51 11.01
N GLY A 126 10.12 -9.81 10.84
CA GLY A 126 9.20 -10.86 11.28
C GLY A 126 7.75 -10.63 10.83
N SER A 127 6.82 -10.73 11.79
CA SER A 127 5.39 -10.44 11.61
C SER A 127 5.11 -9.01 11.12
N GLY A 128 5.94 -8.03 11.49
CA GLY A 128 5.81 -6.63 11.07
C GLY A 128 5.91 -6.40 9.56
N LYS A 129 6.53 -7.33 8.81
CA LYS A 129 6.58 -7.29 7.34
C LYS A 129 5.20 -7.29 6.69
N PHE A 130 4.18 -7.77 7.40
CA PHE A 130 2.78 -7.67 6.99
C PHE A 130 2.34 -6.24 6.63
N LEU A 131 2.92 -5.21 7.26
CA LEU A 131 2.60 -3.81 6.94
C LEU A 131 2.93 -3.43 5.49
N HIS A 132 3.92 -4.08 4.88
CA HIS A 132 4.30 -3.87 3.48
C HIS A 132 3.50 -4.73 2.48
N ASP A 133 2.83 -5.79 2.94
CA ASP A 133 2.06 -6.67 2.06
C ASP A 133 0.70 -6.03 1.76
N THR A 134 0.60 -5.32 0.64
CA THR A 134 -0.66 -4.74 0.14
C THR A 134 -1.19 -5.53 -1.05
N LYS A 135 -2.52 -5.47 -1.26
CA LYS A 135 -3.13 -6.00 -2.48
C LYS A 135 -2.45 -5.40 -3.71
N SER A 136 -2.15 -6.24 -4.69
CA SER A 136 -1.56 -5.81 -5.98
C SER A 136 -2.63 -5.49 -7.04
N SER A 137 -3.88 -5.82 -6.75
CA SER A 137 -4.99 -5.83 -7.70
C SER A 137 -6.33 -5.53 -7.02
N ASN A 138 -7.29 -4.97 -7.78
CA ASN A 138 -8.68 -4.81 -7.37
C ASN A 138 -9.53 -6.07 -7.60
N GLN A 139 -8.99 -7.02 -8.36
CA GLN A 139 -9.54 -8.35 -8.63
C GLN A 139 -9.03 -9.40 -7.62
N GLN A 140 -8.81 -8.97 -6.39
CA GLN A 140 -8.23 -9.76 -5.29
C GLN A 140 -9.05 -9.58 -4.02
N SER A 141 -9.63 -10.69 -3.53
CA SER A 141 -10.25 -10.78 -2.22
C SER A 141 -9.19 -11.22 -1.21
N ARG A 142 -9.20 -10.61 -0.03
CA ARG A 142 -8.20 -10.86 1.02
C ARG A 142 -8.86 -10.96 2.38
N VAL A 143 -8.44 -11.94 3.17
CA VAL A 143 -8.78 -12.06 4.58
C VAL A 143 -7.52 -12.43 5.34
N THR A 144 -7.25 -11.71 6.43
CA THR A 144 -6.07 -11.91 7.25
C THR A 144 -6.46 -12.57 8.57
N MET A 145 -5.73 -13.61 8.95
CA MET A 145 -5.75 -14.19 10.29
C MET A 145 -4.52 -13.73 11.05
N PHE A 146 -4.73 -13.10 12.21
CA PHE A 146 -3.68 -12.59 13.08
C PHE A 146 -3.69 -13.37 14.40
N TYR A 147 -2.58 -14.08 14.66
CA TYR A 147 -2.34 -14.83 15.88
C TYR A 147 -1.24 -14.13 16.68
N SER A 148 -1.47 -13.91 17.97
CA SER A 148 -0.50 -13.31 18.89
C SER A 148 -0.42 -14.13 20.16
N GLU A 149 0.78 -14.55 20.55
CA GLU A 149 1.04 -15.22 21.81
C GLU A 149 2.11 -14.46 22.60
N THR A 150 1.76 -13.97 23.80
CA THR A 150 2.71 -13.33 24.73
C THR A 150 3.17 -14.34 25.77
N THR A 151 4.40 -14.19 26.26
CA THR A 151 5.01 -15.16 27.19
C THR A 151 5.46 -14.51 28.49
N ARG A 152 6.20 -13.40 28.42
CA ARG A 152 6.79 -12.77 29.60
C ARG A 152 6.96 -11.27 29.41
N PHE A 153 6.92 -10.58 30.53
CA PHE A 153 7.18 -9.15 30.64
C PHE A 153 8.43 -8.95 31.50
N GLU A 154 9.41 -8.21 30.98
CA GLU A 154 10.62 -7.84 31.70
C GLU A 154 10.65 -6.32 31.89
N GLN A 155 11.00 -5.85 33.09
CA GLN A 155 11.16 -4.42 33.37
C GLN A 155 12.39 -4.14 34.24
N LEU A 156 12.98 -2.96 34.03
CA LEU A 156 14.04 -2.44 34.89
C LEU A 156 13.44 -2.00 36.23
N THR A 157 14.11 -2.34 37.33
CA THR A 157 13.71 -1.87 38.67
C THR A 157 14.21 -0.44 38.93
N MET A 158 13.55 0.28 39.84
CA MET A 158 13.86 1.67 40.16
C MET A 158 15.29 1.91 40.67
N SER A 159 15.96 0.87 41.19
CA SER A 159 17.35 0.95 41.66
C SER A 159 18.33 1.39 40.56
N GLN A 160 18.07 1.04 39.29
CA GLN A 160 18.92 1.41 38.16
C GLN A 160 18.75 2.86 37.71
N LEU A 161 17.58 3.47 37.92
CA LEU A 161 17.23 4.79 37.36
C LEU A 161 17.98 5.97 38.02
N GLY A 162 18.83 5.72 39.03
CA GLY A 162 19.61 6.74 39.74
C GLY A 162 21.14 6.61 39.65
N GLN A 163 21.68 5.52 39.11
CA GLN A 163 23.13 5.30 38.98
C GLN A 163 23.48 4.86 37.55
N PHE A 164 24.21 5.71 36.82
CA PHE A 164 24.55 5.46 35.42
C PHE A 164 26.04 5.14 35.27
N THR A 165 26.36 4.04 34.57
CA THR A 165 27.74 3.65 34.26
C THR A 165 28.35 4.56 33.19
N TYR A 166 27.53 5.03 32.24
CA TYR A 166 27.97 5.84 31.09
C TYR A 166 27.18 7.15 30.94
N PRO A 167 27.32 8.11 31.86
CA PRO A 167 26.54 9.36 31.83
C PRO A 167 26.84 10.25 30.60
N GLN A 168 28.00 10.11 29.96
CA GLN A 168 28.38 10.86 28.77
C GLN A 168 27.41 10.65 27.57
N VAL A 169 26.61 9.59 27.60
CA VAL A 169 25.56 9.32 26.61
C VAL A 169 24.55 10.47 26.53
N PHE A 170 24.26 11.14 27.64
CA PHE A 170 23.34 12.29 27.66
C PHE A 170 23.85 13.47 26.83
N ASP A 171 25.16 13.71 26.82
CA ASP A 171 25.78 14.80 26.06
C ASP A 171 25.80 14.52 24.54
N GLN A 172 25.68 13.26 24.11
CA GLN A 172 25.68 12.88 22.69
C GLN A 172 24.40 13.29 21.95
N LYS A 173 23.27 13.45 22.67
CA LYS A 173 21.96 13.85 22.11
C LYS A 173 21.46 12.97 20.94
N THR A 174 21.96 11.75 20.86
CA THR A 174 21.59 10.77 19.82
C THR A 174 20.26 10.09 20.11
N ALA A 175 19.86 9.98 21.38
CA ALA A 175 18.62 9.36 21.83
C ALA A 175 17.75 10.33 22.64
N THR A 176 16.45 10.05 22.67
CA THR A 176 15.47 10.79 23.49
C THR A 176 14.89 9.94 24.63
N HIS A 177 14.92 8.61 24.48
CA HIS A 177 14.34 7.67 25.44
C HIS A 177 15.24 6.46 25.67
N VAL A 178 14.96 5.70 26.73
CA VAL A 178 15.55 4.39 27.03
C VAL A 178 14.47 3.34 27.22
N VAL A 179 14.72 2.12 26.76
CA VAL A 179 13.81 0.98 26.93
C VAL A 179 13.85 0.51 28.39
N VAL A 180 12.73 0.68 29.10
CA VAL A 180 12.62 0.30 30.52
C VAL A 180 11.77 -0.94 30.76
N ALA A 181 10.92 -1.33 29.80
CA ALA A 181 10.20 -2.60 29.84
C ALA A 181 9.98 -3.18 28.44
N VAL A 182 9.90 -4.50 28.36
CA VAL A 182 9.68 -5.26 27.12
C VAL A 182 8.70 -6.40 27.38
N LEU A 183 7.69 -6.50 26.52
CA LEU A 183 6.79 -7.65 26.44
C LEU A 183 7.26 -8.57 25.31
N TYR A 184 7.54 -9.83 25.64
CA TYR A 184 8.00 -10.84 24.70
C TYR A 184 6.89 -11.82 24.30
N GLY A 185 7.03 -12.37 23.11
CA GLY A 185 6.15 -13.41 22.57
C GLY A 185 6.48 -13.72 21.11
N ALA A 186 5.49 -14.17 20.35
CA ALA A 186 5.57 -14.26 18.89
C ALA A 186 4.22 -13.94 18.26
N GLN A 187 4.25 -13.35 17.06
CA GLN A 187 3.08 -13.06 16.26
C GLN A 187 3.16 -13.78 14.92
N ALA A 188 2.02 -14.19 14.38
CA ALA A 188 1.88 -14.80 13.08
C ALA A 188 0.70 -14.17 12.34
N VAL A 189 0.95 -13.77 11.10
CA VAL A 189 -0.02 -13.20 10.19
C VAL A 189 -0.12 -14.10 8.97
N MET A 190 -1.30 -14.70 8.78
CA MET A 190 -1.61 -15.49 7.58
C MET A 190 -2.56 -14.68 6.72
N VAL A 191 -2.09 -14.28 5.53
CA VAL A 191 -2.83 -13.49 4.56
C VAL A 191 -3.40 -14.44 3.51
N PHE A 192 -4.72 -14.57 3.47
CA PHE A 192 -5.41 -15.45 2.52
C PHE A 192 -5.91 -14.63 1.35
N ASP A 193 -5.48 -15.01 0.14
CA ASP A 193 -5.82 -14.31 -1.10
C ASP A 193 -6.58 -15.22 -2.06
N ARG A 194 -7.62 -14.67 -2.66
CA ARG A 194 -8.37 -15.30 -3.76
C ARG A 194 -8.57 -14.29 -4.88
N THR A 195 -7.93 -14.55 -6.02
CA THR A 195 -8.10 -13.76 -7.25
C THR A 195 -9.38 -14.16 -7.98
N PHE A 196 -9.95 -13.23 -8.74
CA PHE A 196 -11.19 -13.42 -9.49
C PHE A 196 -11.19 -12.64 -10.81
N SER A 197 -12.08 -12.95 -11.74
CA SER A 197 -12.23 -12.20 -13.00
C SER A 197 -13.28 -11.08 -12.88
N GLU A 198 -13.41 -10.21 -13.88
CA GLU A 198 -14.47 -9.19 -13.90
C GLU A 198 -15.90 -9.77 -13.98
N GLU A 199 -16.01 -11.01 -14.46
CA GLU A 199 -17.29 -11.72 -14.62
C GLU A 199 -17.74 -12.39 -13.31
N ASP A 200 -16.82 -12.53 -12.35
CA ASP A 200 -17.08 -13.15 -11.06
C ASP A 200 -17.86 -12.21 -10.13
N ASN A 201 -18.73 -12.80 -9.30
CA ASN A 201 -19.42 -12.05 -8.25
C ASN A 201 -18.48 -11.77 -7.08
N LYS A 202 -17.90 -10.57 -7.06
CA LYS A 202 -17.00 -10.07 -6.02
C LYS A 202 -17.55 -10.26 -4.60
N GLN A 203 -18.80 -9.84 -4.33
CA GLN A 203 -19.39 -9.93 -3.00
C GLN A 203 -19.52 -11.39 -2.53
N LYS A 204 -19.89 -12.29 -3.43
CA LYS A 204 -19.96 -13.73 -3.14
C LYS A 204 -18.58 -14.28 -2.80
N ILE A 205 -17.54 -13.92 -3.57
CA ILE A 205 -16.16 -14.38 -3.34
C ILE A 205 -15.60 -13.85 -2.02
N GLU A 206 -15.84 -12.58 -1.70
CA GLU A 206 -15.46 -11.96 -0.43
C GLU A 206 -16.16 -12.63 0.75
N GLY A 207 -17.47 -12.86 0.67
CA GLY A 207 -18.23 -13.56 1.71
C GLY A 207 -17.75 -15.00 1.91
N GLU A 208 -17.53 -15.74 0.81
CA GLU A 208 -17.02 -17.11 0.87
C GLU A 208 -15.63 -17.20 1.51
N LEU A 209 -14.69 -16.33 1.10
CA LEU A 209 -13.34 -16.31 1.67
C LEU A 209 -13.36 -16.00 3.17
N ASN A 210 -14.17 -15.03 3.58
CA ASN A 210 -14.31 -14.64 4.99
C ASN A 210 -14.83 -15.79 5.86
N VAL A 211 -15.84 -16.51 5.39
CA VAL A 211 -16.36 -17.69 6.11
C VAL A 211 -15.31 -18.79 6.20
N MET A 212 -14.65 -19.13 5.08
CA MET A 212 -13.61 -20.17 5.07
C MET A 212 -12.50 -19.89 6.08
N VAL A 213 -11.91 -18.68 6.05
CA VAL A 213 -10.78 -18.34 6.93
C VAL A 213 -11.20 -18.31 8.40
N LYS A 214 -12.39 -17.79 8.72
CA LYS A 214 -12.91 -17.79 10.09
C LYS A 214 -13.25 -19.20 10.62
N SER A 215 -13.42 -20.18 9.74
CA SER A 215 -13.67 -21.57 10.12
C SER A 215 -12.40 -22.35 10.49
N ILE A 216 -11.20 -21.82 10.19
CA ILE A 216 -9.89 -22.47 10.48
C ILE A 216 -9.79 -22.99 11.93
N PRO A 217 -10.18 -22.23 12.97
CA PRO A 217 -10.11 -22.71 14.35
C PRO A 217 -11.02 -23.91 14.63
N SER A 218 -12.17 -23.98 13.95
CA SER A 218 -13.23 -24.97 14.17
C SER A 218 -12.94 -26.34 13.57
N TYR A 219 -12.06 -26.43 12.58
CA TYR A 219 -11.73 -27.70 11.95
C TYR A 219 -10.90 -28.60 12.88
N SER A 220 -11.28 -29.87 12.98
CA SER A 220 -10.48 -30.93 13.60
C SER A 220 -9.65 -31.67 12.55
N ILE A 221 -8.44 -32.07 12.94
CA ILE A 221 -7.62 -33.00 12.15
C ILE A 221 -8.02 -34.42 12.60
N GLU A 222 -8.53 -35.21 11.67
CA GLU A 222 -8.79 -36.64 11.83
C GLU A 222 -7.48 -37.44 11.66
N GLY A 223 -7.53 -38.76 11.90
CA GLY A 223 -6.39 -39.65 11.68
C GLY A 223 -5.77 -39.48 10.27
N GLU A 224 -4.46 -39.69 10.17
CA GLU A 224 -3.65 -39.50 8.94
C GLU A 224 -3.52 -38.05 8.41
N GLY A 225 -3.89 -37.04 9.21
CA GLY A 225 -3.73 -35.63 8.82
C GLY A 225 -4.83 -35.11 7.90
N SER A 226 -5.91 -35.89 7.74
CA SER A 226 -7.11 -35.48 7.00
C SER A 226 -7.92 -34.47 7.83
N VAL A 227 -8.46 -33.43 7.20
CA VAL A 227 -9.28 -32.41 7.87
C VAL A 227 -10.75 -32.70 7.63
N ASN A 228 -11.57 -32.67 8.68
CA ASN A 228 -13.02 -32.85 8.56
C ASN A 228 -13.67 -31.63 7.86
N MET A 229 -13.67 -31.66 6.53
CA MET A 229 -14.11 -30.56 5.68
C MET A 229 -14.97 -31.10 4.53
N LYS A 230 -16.07 -30.40 4.21
CA LYS A 230 -16.99 -30.82 3.14
C LYS A 230 -16.31 -30.77 1.78
N GLU A 231 -16.74 -31.61 0.85
CA GLU A 231 -16.13 -31.69 -0.49
C GLU A 231 -16.18 -30.36 -1.26
N ASP A 232 -17.26 -29.60 -1.11
CA ASP A 232 -17.38 -28.26 -1.71
C ASP A 232 -16.44 -27.22 -1.07
N GLU A 233 -16.13 -27.36 0.22
CA GLU A 233 -15.17 -26.51 0.91
C GLU A 233 -13.74 -26.84 0.46
N LYS A 234 -13.41 -28.12 0.23
CA LYS A 234 -12.13 -28.54 -0.37
C LYS A 234 -11.90 -27.92 -1.74
N LYS A 235 -12.91 -27.95 -2.62
CA LYS A 235 -12.83 -27.32 -3.95
C LYS A 235 -12.60 -25.81 -3.87
N LYS A 236 -13.15 -25.14 -2.86
CA LYS A 236 -12.93 -23.71 -2.62
C LYS A 236 -11.54 -23.42 -2.06
N ALA A 237 -11.06 -24.25 -1.13
CA ALA A 237 -9.74 -24.11 -0.50
C ALA A 237 -8.59 -24.12 -1.51
N VAL A 238 -8.69 -24.91 -2.58
CA VAL A 238 -7.68 -24.99 -3.67
C VAL A 238 -7.48 -23.63 -4.36
N LYS A 239 -8.48 -22.74 -4.35
CA LYS A 239 -8.41 -21.41 -4.98
C LYS A 239 -7.89 -20.31 -4.05
N ILE A 240 -7.47 -20.67 -2.85
CA ILE A 240 -7.04 -19.73 -1.81
C ILE A 240 -5.54 -19.92 -1.59
N ALA A 241 -4.77 -18.89 -1.93
CA ALA A 241 -3.36 -18.81 -1.60
C ALA A 241 -3.20 -18.27 -0.17
N CYS A 242 -2.11 -18.66 0.50
CA CYS A 242 -1.71 -18.13 1.80
C CYS A 242 -0.32 -17.50 1.69
N THR A 243 -0.14 -16.33 2.29
CA THR A 243 1.16 -15.72 2.53
C THR A 243 1.37 -15.61 4.04
N PHE A 244 2.50 -16.11 4.54
CA PHE A 244 2.83 -16.09 5.97
C PHE A 244 3.86 -15.02 6.30
N HIS A 245 3.55 -14.19 7.29
CA HIS A 245 4.48 -13.26 7.94
C HIS A 245 4.46 -13.54 9.44
N GLY A 246 5.56 -13.99 10.04
CA GLY A 246 5.55 -14.32 11.46
C GLY A 246 6.92 -14.38 12.08
N ASP A 247 6.92 -14.45 13.41
CA ASP A 247 8.11 -14.53 14.27
C ASP A 247 8.49 -15.97 14.62
N PHE A 248 7.78 -16.95 14.05
CA PHE A 248 7.99 -18.38 14.24
C PHE A 248 9.00 -18.92 13.24
N ILE A 249 9.89 -19.79 13.69
CA ILE A 249 10.76 -20.56 12.80
C ILE A 249 9.98 -21.79 12.34
N LEU A 250 9.62 -21.82 11.07
CA LEU A 250 8.93 -22.93 10.43
C LEU A 250 9.90 -23.65 9.48
N GLU A 251 9.77 -24.97 9.35
CA GLU A 251 10.49 -25.74 8.33
C GLU A 251 10.10 -25.28 6.92
N GLN A 252 8.81 -25.00 6.72
CA GLN A 252 8.26 -24.47 5.48
C GLN A 252 7.11 -23.51 5.81
N ASN A 253 7.10 -22.35 5.16
CA ASN A 253 5.99 -21.40 5.27
C ASN A 253 4.77 -21.90 4.50
N PRO A 254 3.54 -21.74 5.04
CA PRO A 254 2.34 -22.16 4.34
C PRO A 254 2.08 -21.26 3.12
N THR A 255 1.79 -21.91 1.99
CA THR A 255 1.45 -21.27 0.70
C THR A 255 0.01 -21.56 0.29
N THR A 256 -0.61 -22.57 0.88
CA THR A 256 -2.00 -22.99 0.61
C THR A 256 -2.89 -22.86 1.85
N TYR A 257 -4.21 -22.83 1.63
CA TYR A 257 -5.18 -22.84 2.72
C TYR A 257 -5.01 -24.04 3.67
N MET A 258 -4.72 -25.24 3.13
CA MET A 258 -4.57 -26.46 3.94
C MET A 258 -3.29 -26.43 4.79
N GLU A 259 -2.17 -25.97 4.22
CA GLU A 259 -0.92 -25.78 4.96
C GLU A 259 -1.08 -24.73 6.07
N ALA A 260 -1.83 -23.66 5.81
CA ALA A 260 -2.10 -22.62 6.79
C ALA A 260 -2.90 -23.17 7.99
N LEU A 261 -3.91 -24.00 7.74
CA LEU A 261 -4.68 -24.68 8.78
C LEU A 261 -3.78 -25.58 9.64
N GLN A 262 -2.93 -26.39 9.00
CA GLN A 262 -1.99 -27.25 9.71
C GLN A 262 -0.98 -26.42 10.54
N THR A 263 -0.47 -25.34 9.97
CA THR A 263 0.44 -24.41 10.65
C THR A 263 -0.22 -23.80 11.88
N TYR A 264 -1.46 -23.31 11.75
CA TYR A 264 -2.24 -22.76 12.87
C TYR A 264 -2.36 -23.72 14.04
N LYS A 265 -2.60 -25.02 13.79
CA LYS A 265 -2.71 -26.03 14.86
C LYS A 265 -1.37 -26.30 15.56
N LYS A 266 -0.24 -26.06 14.90
CA LYS A 266 1.10 -26.20 15.47
C LYS A 266 1.58 -24.96 16.23
N LEU A 267 1.07 -23.75 15.91
CA LEU A 267 1.54 -22.50 16.54
C LEU A 267 1.61 -22.56 18.09
N PRO A 268 0.60 -23.07 18.81
CA PRO A 268 0.65 -23.10 20.28
C PRO A 268 1.68 -24.06 20.88
N SER A 269 2.19 -25.04 20.13
CA SER A 269 3.23 -25.96 20.61
C SER A 269 4.64 -25.42 20.31
N LEU A 270 4.80 -24.69 19.19
CA LEU A 270 6.09 -24.16 18.76
C LEU A 270 6.76 -23.29 19.82
N LEU A 271 6.04 -22.36 20.46
CA LEU A 271 6.61 -21.52 21.52
C LEU A 271 6.89 -22.28 22.82
N LYS A 272 6.11 -23.33 23.12
CA LYS A 272 6.32 -24.16 24.33
C LYS A 272 7.57 -25.01 24.22
N GLU A 273 7.82 -25.57 23.04
CA GLU A 273 8.98 -26.40 22.75
C GLU A 273 10.27 -25.58 22.66
N ASN A 274 10.15 -24.30 22.29
CA ASN A 274 11.27 -23.42 21.94
C ASN A 274 11.18 -22.07 22.66
N PRO A 275 11.23 -22.01 24.01
CA PRO A 275 11.02 -20.79 24.79
C PRO A 275 12.08 -19.70 24.56
N ASN A 276 13.26 -20.08 24.03
CA ASN A 276 14.34 -19.14 23.71
C ASN A 276 14.11 -18.35 22.42
N TYR A 277 13.07 -18.67 21.65
CA TYR A 277 12.78 -18.07 20.34
C TYR A 277 11.66 -17.02 20.39
N VAL A 278 11.42 -16.45 21.56
CA VAL A 278 10.50 -15.31 21.72
C VAL A 278 11.17 -14.01 21.27
N VAL A 279 10.41 -13.15 20.62
CA VAL A 279 10.85 -11.82 20.18
C VAL A 279 10.14 -10.73 20.99
N PRO A 280 10.72 -9.52 21.08
CA PRO A 280 10.00 -8.37 21.58
C PRO A 280 8.76 -8.07 20.72
N ILE A 281 7.60 -7.89 21.36
CA ILE A 281 6.35 -7.49 20.70
C ILE A 281 6.05 -6.02 20.98
N LYS A 282 6.24 -5.58 22.23
CA LYS A 282 5.94 -4.22 22.68
C LYS A 282 6.99 -3.73 23.68
N VAL A 283 7.30 -2.45 23.64
CA VAL A 283 8.26 -1.82 24.56
C VAL A 283 7.68 -0.58 25.24
N TRP A 284 8.18 -0.31 26.45
CA TRP A 284 7.92 0.91 27.20
C TRP A 284 9.20 1.73 27.27
N LEU A 285 9.06 2.99 26.88
CA LEU A 285 10.16 3.94 26.75
C LEU A 285 10.06 5.00 27.84
N TYR A 286 11.18 5.24 28.53
CA TYR A 286 11.29 6.30 29.53
C TYR A 286 12.08 7.50 28.98
N PRO A 287 11.59 8.75 29.11
CA PRO A 287 12.26 9.92 28.57
C PRO A 287 13.60 10.20 29.27
N LEU A 288 14.67 10.37 28.50
CA LEU A 288 16.01 10.62 29.04
C LEU A 288 16.13 12.01 29.68
N HIS A 289 15.40 13.01 29.19
CA HIS A 289 15.44 14.37 29.72
C HIS A 289 14.94 14.47 31.17
N LEU A 290 14.16 13.48 31.64
CA LEU A 290 13.74 13.36 33.04
C LEU A 290 14.85 12.80 33.94
N LEU A 291 15.79 12.05 33.38
CA LEU A 291 16.97 11.53 34.08
C LEU A 291 18.10 12.56 34.09
N ASN A 292 18.27 13.30 32.99
CA ASN A 292 19.29 14.33 32.83
C ASN A 292 18.82 15.39 31.85
N SER A 293 18.76 16.66 32.30
CA SER A 293 18.24 17.78 31.51
C SER A 293 19.05 18.12 30.25
N LYS A 294 20.27 17.57 30.09
CA LYS A 294 21.07 17.74 28.88
C LYS A 294 20.65 16.83 27.73
N ALA A 295 19.91 15.76 28.01
CA ALA A 295 19.52 14.78 27.01
C ALA A 295 18.64 15.41 25.92
N ALA A 296 18.65 14.82 24.71
CA ALA A 296 17.69 15.23 23.70
C ALA A 296 16.27 14.84 24.12
N GLN A 297 15.27 15.58 23.62
CA GLN A 297 13.87 15.33 23.89
C GLN A 297 13.05 15.30 22.59
N LEU A 298 11.84 14.75 22.70
CA LEU A 298 10.81 14.91 21.69
C LEU A 298 10.16 16.28 21.93
N GLU A 299 10.43 17.25 21.06
CA GLU A 299 9.98 18.63 21.23
C GLU A 299 8.52 18.81 20.80
N ARG A 300 8.08 18.06 19.77
CA ARG A 300 6.73 18.15 19.21
C ARG A 300 6.18 16.78 18.82
N GLU A 301 4.89 16.58 19.02
CA GLU A 301 4.15 15.49 18.37
C GLU A 301 3.64 15.95 17.00
N ILE A 302 3.52 15.02 16.06
CA ILE A 302 2.90 15.31 14.77
C ILE A 302 1.38 15.29 14.95
N ASN A 303 0.68 16.31 14.46
CA ASN A 303 -0.78 16.33 14.51
C ASN A 303 -1.40 15.09 13.86
N THR A 304 -2.26 14.38 14.60
CA THR A 304 -2.94 13.17 14.16
C THR A 304 -3.81 13.34 12.92
N SER A 305 -4.34 14.55 12.67
CA SER A 305 -5.07 14.84 11.43
C SER A 305 -4.15 14.79 10.20
N LEU A 306 -2.94 15.36 10.30
CA LEU A 306 -1.95 15.31 9.21
C LEU A 306 -1.46 13.88 8.95
N ILE A 307 -1.33 13.06 10.00
CA ILE A 307 -1.00 11.64 9.85
C ILE A 307 -2.13 10.92 9.07
N SER A 308 -3.38 11.20 9.41
CA SER A 308 -4.55 10.62 8.73
C SER A 308 -4.65 11.09 7.27
N ASP A 309 -4.37 12.37 6.99
CA ASP A 309 -4.32 12.91 5.63
C ASP A 309 -3.20 12.27 4.80
N THR A 310 -2.03 12.04 5.41
CA THR A 310 -0.91 11.36 4.76
C THR A 310 -1.26 9.91 4.42
N GLU A 311 -1.91 9.19 5.35
CA GLU A 311 -2.41 7.84 5.10
C GLU A 311 -3.43 7.83 3.95
N HIS A 312 -4.40 8.74 3.97
CA HIS A 312 -5.43 8.85 2.93
C HIS A 312 -4.80 9.03 1.54
N ILE A 313 -3.86 9.96 1.40
CA ILE A 313 -3.14 10.20 0.15
C ILE A 313 -2.42 8.92 -0.32
N ILE A 314 -1.81 8.17 0.60
CA ILE A 314 -1.07 6.96 0.25
C ILE A 314 -1.99 5.80 -0.16
N GLU A 315 -3.16 5.69 0.46
CA GLU A 315 -4.21 4.76 0.06
C GLU A 315 -4.80 5.13 -1.32
N GLU A 316 -5.03 6.42 -1.60
CA GLU A 316 -5.47 6.89 -2.93
C GLU A 316 -4.44 6.55 -4.02
N LEU A 317 -3.15 6.79 -3.74
CA LEU A 317 -2.07 6.38 -4.63
C LEU A 317 -2.04 4.85 -4.78
N GLY A 318 -2.28 4.09 -3.70
CA GLY A 318 -2.34 2.62 -3.73
C GLY A 318 -3.52 2.09 -4.57
N GLU A 319 -4.66 2.77 -4.59
CA GLU A 319 -5.80 2.44 -5.45
C GLU A 319 -5.50 2.70 -6.92
N ALA A 320 -4.86 3.84 -7.22
CA ALA A 320 -4.37 4.12 -8.57
C ALA A 320 -3.37 3.06 -9.03
N GLU A 321 -2.51 2.59 -8.12
CA GLU A 321 -1.53 1.54 -8.39
C GLU A 321 -2.14 0.19 -8.74
N ARG A 322 -3.07 -0.28 -7.89
CA ARG A 322 -3.84 -1.51 -8.16
C ARG A 322 -4.61 -1.42 -9.48
N THR A 323 -5.20 -0.26 -9.76
CA THR A 323 -5.95 -0.04 -10.99
C THR A 323 -5.06 -0.19 -12.23
N TYR A 324 -3.89 0.45 -12.27
CA TYR A 324 -3.03 0.32 -13.45
C TYR A 324 -2.41 -1.08 -13.56
N ASN A 325 -2.11 -1.75 -12.43
CA ASN A 325 -1.66 -3.14 -12.43
C ASN A 325 -2.70 -4.08 -13.05
N ASP A 326 -3.99 -3.84 -12.79
CA ASP A 326 -5.07 -4.61 -13.42
C ASP A 326 -5.16 -4.35 -14.94
N LEU A 327 -4.91 -3.11 -15.38
CA LEU A 327 -4.84 -2.81 -16.82
C LEU A 327 -3.74 -3.62 -17.52
N PHE A 328 -2.58 -3.79 -16.89
CA PHE A 328 -1.47 -4.59 -17.44
C PHE A 328 -1.79 -6.08 -17.61
N LYS A 329 -2.83 -6.60 -16.95
CA LYS A 329 -3.28 -7.99 -17.13
C LYS A 329 -4.08 -8.20 -18.41
N ASN A 330 -4.56 -7.14 -19.05
CA ASN A 330 -5.29 -7.23 -20.30
C ASN A 330 -4.35 -7.65 -21.44
N THR A 331 -4.71 -8.72 -22.17
CA THR A 331 -3.88 -9.30 -23.24
C THR A 331 -3.63 -8.34 -24.40
N LEU A 332 -4.49 -7.33 -24.60
CA LEU A 332 -4.28 -6.30 -25.61
C LEU A 332 -3.13 -5.35 -25.27
N VAL A 333 -2.82 -5.17 -23.99
CA VAL A 333 -1.64 -4.40 -23.56
C VAL A 333 -0.34 -5.11 -23.95
N SER A 334 -0.31 -6.44 -23.93
CA SER A 334 0.84 -7.18 -24.46
C SER A 334 0.88 -7.19 -26.00
N ALA A 335 -0.26 -7.11 -26.67
CA ALA A 335 -0.36 -7.19 -28.12
C ALA A 335 -0.05 -5.85 -28.84
N PHE A 336 -0.39 -4.70 -28.24
CA PHE A 336 -0.20 -3.39 -28.86
C PHE A 336 0.87 -2.56 -28.14
N SER A 337 2.02 -2.38 -28.78
CA SER A 337 3.17 -1.63 -28.24
C SER A 337 2.82 -0.20 -27.83
N ASP A 338 2.07 0.55 -28.66
CA ASP A 338 1.67 1.93 -28.35
C ASP A 338 0.94 2.06 -26.99
N ILE A 339 0.06 1.09 -26.66
CA ILE A 339 -0.67 1.06 -25.38
C ILE A 339 0.29 0.67 -24.25
N LYS A 340 1.10 -0.37 -24.48
CA LYS A 340 2.10 -0.87 -23.52
C LYS A 340 3.07 0.22 -23.10
N GLU A 341 3.66 0.93 -24.06
CA GLU A 341 4.63 1.99 -23.82
C GLU A 341 4.02 3.14 -23.04
N ARG A 342 2.77 3.53 -23.36
CA ARG A 342 2.05 4.58 -22.66
C ARG A 342 1.78 4.21 -21.19
N LEU A 343 1.32 2.99 -20.93
CA LEU A 343 1.11 2.49 -19.56
C LEU A 343 2.43 2.33 -18.79
N GLN A 344 3.50 1.84 -19.43
CA GLN A 344 4.82 1.71 -18.81
C GLN A 344 5.44 3.07 -18.47
N LEU A 345 5.23 4.07 -19.33
CA LEU A 345 5.64 5.44 -19.04
C LEU A 345 4.89 5.98 -17.82
N PHE A 346 3.56 5.80 -17.76
CA PHE A 346 2.77 6.19 -16.59
C PHE A 346 3.28 5.52 -15.31
N GLN A 347 3.46 4.19 -15.32
CA GLN A 347 3.97 3.44 -14.18
C GLN A 347 5.30 4.03 -13.66
N ARG A 348 6.25 4.28 -14.56
CA ARG A 348 7.56 4.85 -14.19
C ARG A 348 7.44 6.23 -13.55
N LEU A 349 6.63 7.12 -14.15
CA LEU A 349 6.41 8.48 -13.62
C LEU A 349 5.71 8.41 -12.25
N PHE A 350 4.69 7.55 -12.12
CA PHE A 350 3.96 7.33 -10.88
C PHE A 350 4.85 6.81 -9.76
N SER A 351 5.64 5.75 -10.00
CA SER A 351 6.57 5.20 -9.01
C SER A 351 7.61 6.24 -8.58
N THR A 352 8.14 7.01 -9.54
CA THR A 352 9.09 8.11 -9.23
C THR A 352 8.46 9.14 -8.30
N TYR A 353 7.23 9.59 -8.62
CA TYR A 353 6.50 10.55 -7.78
C TYR A 353 6.24 10.00 -6.38
N ARG A 354 5.76 8.76 -6.28
CA ARG A 354 5.44 8.10 -4.99
C ARG A 354 6.66 8.04 -4.09
N THR A 355 7.81 7.65 -4.63
CA THR A 355 9.09 7.65 -3.88
C THR A 355 9.46 9.05 -3.41
N MET A 356 9.41 10.06 -4.30
CA MET A 356 9.72 11.45 -3.93
C MET A 356 8.82 11.97 -2.80
N LEU A 357 7.51 11.72 -2.87
CA LEU A 357 6.57 12.15 -1.84
C LEU A 357 6.90 11.51 -0.48
N MET A 358 7.19 10.21 -0.45
CA MET A 358 7.51 9.49 0.79
C MET A 358 8.85 9.90 1.38
N GLU A 359 9.85 10.21 0.54
CA GLU A 359 11.13 10.75 1.01
C GLU A 359 10.95 12.12 1.67
N GLU A 360 10.12 13.01 1.12
CA GLU A 360 9.88 14.33 1.72
C GLU A 360 9.12 14.22 3.05
N VAL A 361 8.12 13.34 3.13
CA VAL A 361 7.46 13.01 4.41
C VAL A 361 8.49 12.47 5.42
N GLY A 362 9.34 11.52 5.02
CA GLY A 362 10.40 10.96 5.86
C GLY A 362 11.40 12.00 6.37
N LYS A 363 11.74 13.01 5.55
CA LYS A 363 12.67 14.08 5.94
C LYS A 363 12.07 15.06 6.95
N VAL A 364 10.79 15.42 6.79
CA VAL A 364 10.17 16.45 7.62
C VAL A 364 9.79 15.94 9.01
N LEU A 365 9.42 14.65 9.14
CA LEU A 365 8.95 14.09 10.41
C LEU A 365 9.98 14.23 11.56
N PRO A 366 11.27 13.86 11.39
CA PRO A 366 12.26 14.05 12.45
C PRO A 366 12.53 15.51 12.78
N ALA A 367 12.50 16.41 11.79
CA ALA A 367 12.74 17.83 11.97
C ALA A 367 11.61 18.48 12.79
N ILE A 368 10.34 18.12 12.52
CA ILE A 368 9.21 18.58 13.33
C ILE A 368 9.33 18.07 14.76
N ARG A 369 9.55 16.75 14.93
CA ARG A 369 9.69 16.11 16.24
C ARG A 369 10.87 16.65 17.06
N GLY A 370 11.93 17.10 16.38
CA GLY A 370 13.09 17.74 16.96
C GLY A 370 12.94 19.25 17.19
N GLY A 371 11.80 19.86 16.82
CA GLY A 371 11.51 21.27 17.00
C GLY A 371 12.17 22.21 15.97
N GLU A 372 12.83 21.66 14.95
CA GLU A 372 13.46 22.42 13.86
C GLU A 372 12.42 22.97 12.87
N MET A 373 11.29 22.28 12.72
CA MET A 373 10.21 22.62 11.80
C MET A 373 8.83 22.55 12.48
N GLU A 374 7.82 23.11 11.84
CA GLU A 374 6.43 23.08 12.32
C GLU A 374 5.60 22.10 11.50
N ASP A 375 4.46 21.67 12.05
CA ASP A 375 3.48 20.82 11.35
C ASP A 375 3.08 21.38 9.98
N LYS A 376 3.12 22.71 9.82
CA LYS A 376 2.91 23.40 8.55
C LYS A 376 3.79 22.85 7.43
N SER A 377 5.01 22.41 7.72
CA SER A 377 5.91 21.87 6.71
C SER A 377 5.42 20.54 6.14
N LEU A 378 4.79 19.69 6.95
CA LEU A 378 4.09 18.50 6.46
C LEU A 378 2.82 18.90 5.71
N GLU A 379 2.05 19.84 6.23
CA GLU A 379 0.84 20.36 5.57
C GLU A 379 1.14 20.91 4.16
N ASP A 380 2.24 21.64 3.99
CA ASP A 380 2.69 22.18 2.71
C ASP A 380 3.02 21.06 1.72
N ILE A 381 3.64 19.95 2.16
CA ILE A 381 3.89 18.75 1.33
C ILE A 381 2.57 18.13 0.86
N LEU A 382 1.60 17.97 1.76
CA LEU A 382 0.30 17.40 1.42
C LEU A 382 -0.49 18.32 0.47
N ASN A 383 -0.42 19.63 0.68
CA ASN A 383 -1.05 20.62 -0.20
C ASN A 383 -0.40 20.65 -1.60
N LYS A 384 0.93 20.49 -1.69
CA LYS A 384 1.63 20.30 -2.97
C LYS A 384 1.15 19.05 -3.70
N HIS A 385 0.91 17.93 -3.00
CA HIS A 385 0.31 16.76 -3.63
C HIS A 385 -1.11 17.05 -4.15
N ARG A 386 -1.96 17.68 -3.33
CA ARG A 386 -3.35 18.02 -3.69
C ARG A 386 -3.42 18.91 -4.94
N SER A 387 -2.48 19.82 -5.13
CA SER A 387 -2.39 20.69 -6.31
C SER A 387 -1.60 20.08 -7.48
N SER A 388 -0.87 18.99 -7.25
CA SER A 388 -0.09 18.30 -8.28
C SER A 388 -1.01 17.59 -9.29
N PRO A 389 -0.52 17.28 -10.51
CA PRO A 389 -1.23 16.41 -11.43
C PRO A 389 -1.28 14.94 -10.94
N PHE A 390 -0.65 14.58 -9.82
CA PHE A 390 -0.74 13.24 -9.23
C PHE A 390 -1.85 13.10 -8.18
N ASN A 391 -2.73 14.10 -8.02
CA ASN A 391 -3.89 13.98 -7.13
C ASN A 391 -4.88 12.90 -7.63
N ALA A 392 -5.69 12.37 -6.73
CA ALA A 392 -6.61 11.27 -7.01
C ALA A 392 -7.59 11.56 -8.16
N VAL A 393 -8.12 12.78 -8.27
CA VAL A 393 -9.07 13.16 -9.34
C VAL A 393 -8.42 13.03 -10.71
N MET A 394 -7.20 13.55 -10.84
CA MET A 394 -6.44 13.54 -12.08
C MET A 394 -5.98 12.13 -12.46
N LEU A 395 -5.47 11.37 -11.50
CA LEU A 395 -5.08 9.97 -11.71
C LEU A 395 -6.29 9.11 -12.15
N ASN A 396 -7.44 9.26 -11.49
CA ASN A 396 -8.64 8.52 -11.85
C ASN A 396 -9.13 8.86 -13.25
N LEU A 397 -9.02 10.12 -13.69
CA LEU A 397 -9.38 10.52 -15.05
C LEU A 397 -8.51 9.79 -16.09
N LEU A 398 -7.19 9.76 -15.91
CA LEU A 398 -6.28 9.04 -16.80
C LEU A 398 -6.59 7.54 -16.82
N LEU A 399 -6.74 6.93 -15.65
CA LEU A 399 -6.97 5.49 -15.52
C LEU A 399 -8.32 5.09 -16.13
N ASN A 400 -9.35 5.91 -15.96
CA ASN A 400 -10.66 5.69 -16.58
C ASN A 400 -10.60 5.82 -18.11
N ASP A 401 -9.78 6.73 -18.64
CA ASP A 401 -9.54 6.81 -20.09
C ASP A 401 -8.85 5.56 -20.63
N ALA A 402 -7.82 5.06 -19.94
CA ALA A 402 -7.15 3.83 -20.33
C ALA A 402 -8.11 2.62 -20.24
N LYS A 403 -8.96 2.55 -19.21
CA LYS A 403 -10.04 1.55 -19.10
C LYS A 403 -11.02 1.63 -20.26
N ALA A 404 -11.49 2.83 -20.61
CA ALA A 404 -12.46 3.02 -21.68
C ALA A 404 -11.89 2.62 -23.05
N GLU A 405 -10.65 3.02 -23.33
CA GLU A 405 -9.93 2.64 -24.55
C GLU A 405 -9.80 1.11 -24.66
N LEU A 406 -9.30 0.45 -23.60
CA LEU A 406 -9.14 -1.00 -23.56
C LEU A 406 -10.48 -1.76 -23.60
N TYR A 407 -11.53 -1.21 -23.00
CA TYR A 407 -12.87 -1.79 -23.03
C TYR A 407 -13.43 -1.83 -24.45
N ILE A 408 -13.34 -0.71 -25.20
CA ILE A 408 -13.79 -0.64 -26.59
C ILE A 408 -13.01 -1.64 -27.45
N LEU A 409 -11.68 -1.65 -27.32
CA LEU A 409 -10.84 -2.57 -28.09
C LEU A 409 -11.15 -4.03 -27.75
N SER A 410 -11.27 -4.38 -26.46
CA SER A 410 -11.59 -5.75 -26.02
C SER A 410 -12.96 -6.18 -26.52
N SER A 411 -13.95 -5.30 -26.53
CA SER A 411 -15.29 -5.59 -27.04
C SER A 411 -15.27 -5.88 -28.55
N LEU A 412 -14.58 -5.04 -29.32
CA LEU A 412 -14.45 -5.18 -30.77
C LEU A 412 -13.69 -6.45 -31.16
N THR A 413 -12.55 -6.73 -30.52
CA THR A 413 -11.71 -7.90 -30.83
C THR A 413 -12.31 -9.21 -30.31
N LYS A 414 -13.12 -9.21 -29.25
CA LYS A 414 -13.82 -10.41 -28.75
C LYS A 414 -14.71 -11.08 -29.81
N SER A 415 -15.20 -10.31 -30.78
CA SER A 415 -15.99 -10.82 -31.91
C SER A 415 -15.17 -11.50 -33.01
N LEU A 416 -13.84 -11.34 -32.99
CA LEU A 416 -12.88 -11.80 -33.99
C LEU A 416 -12.00 -12.96 -33.46
N LYS A 417 -12.56 -13.82 -32.61
CA LYS A 417 -11.81 -14.95 -32.02
C LYS A 417 -11.23 -15.85 -33.12
N GLY A 418 -9.94 -16.15 -33.01
CA GLY A 418 -9.20 -17.00 -33.95
C GLY A 418 -8.45 -16.24 -35.03
N ILE A 419 -8.55 -14.91 -35.05
CA ILE A 419 -7.71 -14.04 -35.89
C ILE A 419 -6.52 -13.58 -35.06
N ASP A 420 -5.32 -13.68 -35.62
CA ASP A 420 -4.09 -13.29 -34.95
C ASP A 420 -4.00 -11.77 -34.79
N ILE A 421 -3.53 -11.34 -33.61
CA ILE A 421 -3.24 -9.94 -33.31
C ILE A 421 -1.73 -9.79 -33.27
N GLU A 422 -1.19 -8.98 -34.18
CA GLU A 422 0.24 -8.82 -34.38
C GLU A 422 0.61 -7.34 -34.44
N ASP A 423 1.77 -6.98 -33.89
CA ASP A 423 2.28 -5.62 -34.02
C ASP A 423 2.80 -5.39 -35.45
N SER A 424 2.91 -4.11 -35.85
CA SER A 424 3.22 -3.67 -37.21
C SER A 424 4.46 -4.29 -37.85
N VAL A 425 5.42 -4.78 -37.04
CA VAL A 425 6.68 -5.37 -37.49
C VAL A 425 6.49 -6.76 -38.09
N ASP A 426 5.43 -7.48 -37.72
CA ASP A 426 5.30 -8.92 -37.99
C ASP A 426 4.56 -9.24 -39.29
N ILE A 427 3.88 -8.26 -39.92
CA ILE A 427 3.06 -8.45 -41.13
C ILE A 427 3.87 -9.08 -42.28
N MET A 428 5.14 -8.71 -42.43
CA MET A 428 6.00 -9.23 -43.49
C MET A 428 6.33 -10.72 -43.32
N THR A 429 6.28 -11.23 -42.09
CA THR A 429 6.63 -12.63 -41.78
C THR A 429 5.65 -13.62 -42.40
N HIS A 430 4.39 -13.22 -42.62
CA HIS A 430 3.40 -14.08 -43.28
C HIS A 430 3.77 -14.42 -44.72
N PHE A 431 4.45 -13.51 -45.43
CA PHE A 431 4.88 -13.72 -46.81
C PHE A 431 6.12 -14.62 -46.93
N PHE A 432 6.73 -15.04 -45.82
CA PHE A 432 7.76 -16.09 -45.84
C PHE A 432 7.17 -17.48 -46.11
N ASN A 433 5.86 -17.67 -45.89
CA ASN A 433 5.16 -18.85 -46.34
C ASN A 433 4.82 -18.68 -47.84
N PRO A 434 5.43 -19.48 -48.74
CA PRO A 434 5.17 -19.35 -50.18
C PRO A 434 3.73 -19.69 -50.60
N GLY A 435 2.91 -20.23 -49.68
CA GLY A 435 1.48 -20.47 -49.89
C GLY A 435 0.58 -19.26 -49.62
N VAL A 436 1.12 -18.11 -49.16
CA VAL A 436 0.34 -16.91 -48.82
C VAL A 436 0.49 -15.87 -49.93
N ASP A 437 -0.59 -15.60 -50.63
CA ASP A 437 -0.63 -14.62 -51.74
C ASP A 437 -0.99 -13.21 -51.22
N ALA A 438 -1.86 -13.14 -50.21
CA ALA A 438 -2.38 -11.89 -49.68
C ALA A 438 -2.59 -11.91 -48.15
N VAL A 439 -2.48 -10.73 -47.53
CA VAL A 439 -2.83 -10.51 -46.12
C VAL A 439 -3.85 -9.39 -46.06
N VAL A 440 -5.02 -9.67 -45.49
CA VAL A 440 -6.05 -8.68 -45.16
C VAL A 440 -5.89 -8.30 -43.69
N CYS A 441 -5.51 -7.05 -43.44
CA CYS A 441 -5.16 -6.57 -42.11
C CYS A 441 -6.17 -5.54 -41.61
N LEU A 442 -6.89 -5.84 -40.53
CA LEU A 442 -7.64 -4.83 -39.79
C LEU A 442 -6.65 -3.97 -38.99
N THR A 443 -6.38 -2.78 -39.51
CA THR A 443 -5.38 -1.87 -38.98
C THR A 443 -6.02 -0.84 -38.06
N LEU A 444 -5.62 -0.82 -36.79
CA LEU A 444 -5.93 0.24 -35.83
C LEU A 444 -4.98 1.41 -36.05
N THR A 445 -5.51 2.54 -36.50
CA THR A 445 -4.71 3.67 -37.00
C THR A 445 -4.51 4.79 -35.99
N SER A 446 -5.22 4.74 -34.86
CA SER A 446 -5.25 5.82 -33.85
C SER A 446 -4.77 5.42 -32.46
N LEU A 447 -4.14 4.25 -32.28
CA LEU A 447 -3.60 3.84 -30.97
C LEU A 447 -2.41 4.70 -30.53
N LYS A 448 -1.60 5.15 -31.49
CA LYS A 448 -0.52 6.10 -31.26
C LYS A 448 -1.05 7.52 -31.19
N TYR A 449 -0.90 8.14 -30.03
CA TYR A 449 -1.17 9.55 -29.82
C TYR A 449 -0.29 10.09 -28.70
N GLU A 450 0.00 11.39 -28.74
CA GLU A 450 0.65 12.07 -27.63
C GLU A 450 -0.36 12.31 -26.51
N ASP A 451 -0.12 11.69 -25.37
CA ASP A 451 -0.92 11.94 -24.17
C ASP A 451 -0.40 13.21 -23.47
N THR A 452 -1.17 14.30 -23.57
CA THR A 452 -0.84 15.59 -22.93
C THR A 452 -0.74 15.46 -21.41
N TYR A 453 -1.50 14.56 -20.80
CA TYR A 453 -1.45 14.35 -19.36
C TYR A 453 -0.13 13.69 -18.95
N LEU A 454 0.35 12.67 -19.67
CA LEU A 454 1.68 12.09 -19.39
C LEU A 454 2.80 13.12 -19.58
N SER A 455 2.64 14.02 -20.55
CA SER A 455 3.56 15.15 -20.72
C SER A 455 3.54 16.08 -19.50
N THR A 456 2.36 16.39 -18.98
CA THR A 456 2.20 17.17 -17.73
C THR A 456 2.84 16.49 -16.52
N LEU A 457 2.66 15.17 -16.34
CA LEU A 457 3.31 14.42 -15.27
C LEU A 457 4.84 14.49 -15.37
N LYS A 458 5.37 14.35 -16.58
CA LYS A 458 6.81 14.41 -16.86
C LYS A 458 7.37 15.81 -16.61
N GLU A 459 6.64 16.86 -16.96
CA GLU A 459 7.02 18.24 -16.70
C GLU A 459 7.03 18.53 -15.19
N PHE A 460 6.00 18.10 -14.46
CA PHE A 460 5.92 18.26 -13.01
C PHE A 460 7.10 17.59 -12.27
N LEU A 461 7.53 16.41 -12.71
CA LEU A 461 8.68 15.74 -12.10
C LEU A 461 10.01 16.43 -12.43
N LYS A 462 10.11 17.10 -13.58
CA LYS A 462 11.30 17.88 -13.96
C LYS A 462 11.42 19.20 -13.22
N SER A 463 10.31 19.84 -12.86
CA SER A 463 10.31 21.16 -12.23
C SER A 463 10.82 21.20 -10.78
N HIS A 464 11.38 20.09 -10.25
CA HIS A 464 11.88 19.99 -8.88
C HIS A 464 10.88 20.54 -7.83
N SER A 465 9.57 20.41 -8.06
CA SER A 465 8.49 21.09 -7.31
C SER A 465 8.50 20.81 -5.80
N PHE A 466 9.14 19.73 -5.36
CA PHE A 466 9.37 19.44 -3.94
C PHE A 466 10.57 20.19 -3.34
N LYS A 467 11.62 20.49 -4.12
CA LYS A 467 12.82 21.20 -3.68
C LYS A 467 12.64 22.71 -3.57
N GLU A 468 11.81 23.31 -4.43
CA GLU A 468 11.47 24.74 -4.34
C GLU A 468 10.18 24.86 -3.50
N LEU A 469 10.31 25.26 -2.24
CA LEU A 469 9.19 25.67 -1.37
C LEU A 469 8.69 27.10 -1.72
N ASP A 470 9.24 27.71 -2.76
CA ASP A 470 8.99 29.08 -3.19
C ASP A 470 7.68 29.23 -3.96
N GLY A 471 6.52 28.92 -3.34
CA GLY A 471 5.19 29.51 -3.58
C GLY A 471 4.62 29.66 -5.01
N ARG A 472 5.33 29.26 -6.07
CA ARG A 472 4.92 29.39 -7.46
C ARG A 472 4.04 28.20 -7.79
N ASN A 473 2.74 28.37 -7.57
CA ASN A 473 1.72 27.49 -8.14
C ASN A 473 1.84 27.55 -9.66
N THR A 474 2.60 26.63 -10.24
CA THR A 474 2.54 26.38 -11.69
C THR A 474 1.22 25.66 -11.91
N LEU A 475 0.21 26.37 -12.39
CA LEU A 475 -1.08 25.78 -12.70
C LEU A 475 -0.89 24.86 -13.93
N PHE A 476 -0.78 23.56 -13.69
CA PHE A 476 -0.69 22.58 -14.76
C PHE A 476 -2.07 22.40 -15.38
N SER A 477 -2.36 23.14 -16.44
CA SER A 477 -3.57 22.98 -17.23
C SER A 477 -3.41 21.77 -18.17
N VAL A 478 -4.17 20.71 -17.92
CA VAL A 478 -4.24 19.57 -18.84
C VAL A 478 -5.02 20.03 -20.07
N LYS A 479 -4.31 20.31 -21.17
CA LYS A 479 -4.95 20.57 -22.46
C LYS A 479 -5.73 19.33 -22.89
N SER A 480 -7.03 19.50 -23.13
CA SER A 480 -7.88 18.44 -23.66
C SER A 480 -7.43 18.10 -25.07
N VAL A 481 -6.92 16.88 -25.26
CA VAL A 481 -6.68 16.29 -26.59
C VAL A 481 -7.91 15.50 -26.98
N LYS A 482 -8.28 15.56 -28.26
CA LYS A 482 -9.36 14.76 -28.82
C LYS A 482 -8.94 13.28 -28.83
N LYS A 483 -9.33 12.54 -27.80
CA LYS A 483 -9.09 11.09 -27.68
C LYS A 483 -10.03 10.35 -28.62
N TRP A 484 -9.50 9.45 -29.46
CA TRP A 484 -10.29 8.76 -30.50
C TRP A 484 -11.48 7.99 -29.91
N PHE A 485 -11.30 7.37 -28.74
CA PHE A 485 -12.30 6.59 -28.02
C PHE A 485 -13.34 7.44 -27.27
N ARG A 486 -13.30 8.77 -27.42
CA ARG A 486 -14.35 9.70 -26.98
C ARG A 486 -15.10 10.33 -28.15
N ASP A 487 -14.73 10.01 -29.39
CA ASP A 487 -15.40 10.52 -30.60
C ASP A 487 -16.38 9.46 -31.13
N PRO A 488 -17.70 9.69 -31.03
CA PRO A 488 -18.71 8.73 -31.50
C PRO A 488 -18.57 8.40 -33.00
N ILE A 489 -18.15 9.35 -33.83
CA ILE A 489 -18.00 9.15 -35.28
C ILE A 489 -16.85 8.19 -35.56
N VAL A 490 -15.75 8.32 -34.81
CA VAL A 490 -14.60 7.41 -34.93
C VAL A 490 -14.99 6.01 -34.46
N ILE A 491 -15.70 5.90 -33.35
CA ILE A 491 -16.18 4.61 -32.81
C ILE A 491 -17.12 3.91 -33.79
N GLU A 492 -18.09 4.63 -34.37
CA GLU A 492 -19.03 4.09 -35.35
C GLU A 492 -18.30 3.54 -36.59
N LYS A 493 -17.35 4.31 -37.12
CA LYS A 493 -16.50 3.88 -38.24
C LYS A 493 -15.69 2.63 -37.89
N MET A 494 -15.17 2.55 -36.67
CA MET A 494 -14.47 1.35 -36.20
C MET A 494 -15.40 0.14 -36.15
N ILE A 495 -16.59 0.28 -35.57
CA ILE A 495 -17.59 -0.81 -35.52
C ILE A 495 -17.92 -1.30 -36.95
N GLU A 496 -18.09 -0.37 -37.90
CA GLU A 496 -18.35 -0.71 -39.30
C GLU A 496 -17.19 -1.50 -39.92
N ASN A 497 -15.95 -1.04 -39.76
CA ASN A 497 -14.77 -1.73 -40.29
C ASN A 497 -14.56 -3.10 -39.66
N PHE A 498 -14.71 -3.21 -38.34
CA PHE A 498 -14.64 -4.50 -37.63
C PHE A 498 -15.71 -5.47 -38.14
N SER A 499 -16.94 -4.99 -38.35
CA SER A 499 -18.04 -5.80 -38.86
C SER A 499 -17.79 -6.27 -40.30
N LYS A 500 -17.27 -5.38 -41.16
CA LYS A 500 -16.88 -5.75 -42.54
C LYS A 500 -15.77 -6.79 -42.51
N PHE A 501 -14.67 -6.51 -41.81
CA PHE A 501 -13.52 -7.39 -41.68
C PHE A 501 -13.92 -8.78 -41.19
N ARG A 502 -14.74 -8.85 -40.14
CA ARG A 502 -15.29 -10.11 -39.62
C ARG A 502 -15.97 -10.92 -40.71
N ARG A 503 -16.87 -10.28 -41.46
CA ARG A 503 -17.66 -10.94 -42.50
C ARG A 503 -16.77 -11.55 -43.58
N ILE A 504 -15.77 -10.79 -44.04
CA ILE A 504 -14.82 -11.25 -45.07
C ILE A 504 -13.96 -12.39 -44.54
N ALA A 505 -13.48 -12.30 -43.29
CA ALA A 505 -12.70 -13.37 -42.67
C ALA A 505 -13.53 -14.66 -42.51
N GLU A 506 -14.81 -14.54 -42.13
CA GLU A 506 -15.74 -15.68 -42.02
C GLU A 506 -16.04 -16.30 -43.40
N ASP A 507 -16.30 -15.48 -44.42
CA ASP A 507 -16.61 -15.91 -45.79
C ASP A 507 -15.41 -16.61 -46.46
N ASN A 508 -14.18 -16.26 -46.07
CA ASN A 508 -12.94 -16.81 -46.65
C ASN A 508 -12.15 -17.72 -45.68
N LYS A 509 -12.77 -18.23 -44.62
CA LYS A 509 -12.08 -19.02 -43.56
C LYS A 509 -11.33 -20.27 -44.05
N ASN A 510 -11.68 -20.79 -45.23
CA ASN A 510 -11.07 -21.99 -45.81
C ASN A 510 -9.98 -21.67 -46.85
N GLU A 511 -9.83 -20.39 -47.23
CA GLU A 511 -8.81 -19.96 -48.19
C GLU A 511 -7.49 -19.79 -47.45
N LYS A 512 -6.53 -20.69 -47.75
CA LYS A 512 -5.22 -20.71 -47.09
C LYS A 512 -4.23 -19.73 -47.70
N ARG A 513 -4.53 -19.19 -48.87
CA ARG A 513 -3.71 -18.19 -49.56
C ARG A 513 -3.91 -16.78 -49.03
N ILE A 514 -4.97 -16.56 -48.26
CA ILE A 514 -5.31 -15.27 -47.65
C ILE A 514 -5.22 -15.40 -46.14
N HIS A 515 -4.37 -14.59 -45.53
CA HIS A 515 -4.30 -14.48 -44.08
C HIS A 515 -5.08 -13.26 -43.60
N PHE A 516 -5.77 -13.42 -42.47
CA PHE A 516 -6.49 -12.36 -41.79
C PHE A 516 -5.80 -12.05 -40.47
N ILE A 517 -5.50 -10.77 -40.23
CA ILE A 517 -4.82 -10.33 -39.00
C ILE A 517 -5.38 -9.00 -38.50
N ILE A 518 -5.12 -8.69 -37.24
CA ILE A 518 -5.35 -7.39 -36.63
C ILE A 518 -3.99 -6.79 -36.27
N SER A 519 -3.76 -5.53 -36.64
CA SER A 519 -2.51 -4.85 -36.31
C SER A 519 -2.73 -3.38 -35.96
N ALA A 520 -1.70 -2.73 -35.42
CA ALA A 520 -1.72 -1.31 -35.10
C ALA A 520 -0.65 -0.59 -35.93
N ILE A 521 -1.08 0.21 -36.91
CA ILE A 521 -0.18 1.03 -37.74
C ILE A 521 -0.74 2.43 -37.78
N SER A 522 0.03 3.38 -37.27
CA SER A 522 -0.37 4.78 -37.19
C SER A 522 -0.64 5.37 -38.59
N ASN A 523 -1.81 5.98 -38.77
CA ASN A 523 -2.11 6.74 -39.98
C ASN A 523 -2.91 8.00 -39.63
N PRO A 524 -2.31 9.20 -39.69
CA PRO A 524 -2.99 10.44 -39.30
C PRO A 524 -4.14 10.83 -40.23
N ASN A 525 -4.18 10.29 -41.45
CA ASN A 525 -5.23 10.58 -42.43
C ASN A 525 -6.48 9.71 -42.22
N ILE A 526 -6.39 8.63 -41.43
CA ILE A 526 -7.49 7.70 -41.17
C ILE A 526 -7.69 7.58 -39.67
N ALA A 527 -8.77 8.16 -39.14
CA ALA A 527 -9.12 8.02 -37.73
C ALA A 527 -9.74 6.65 -37.41
N GLY A 528 -9.36 6.08 -36.26
CA GLY A 528 -9.89 4.84 -35.70
C GLY A 528 -9.24 3.59 -36.27
N SER A 529 -9.77 3.11 -37.40
CA SER A 529 -9.30 1.89 -38.06
C SER A 529 -9.52 1.93 -39.57
N SER A 530 -8.89 0.98 -40.27
CA SER A 530 -9.19 0.62 -41.66
C SER A 530 -8.85 -0.82 -41.97
N ILE A 531 -9.23 -1.30 -43.16
CA ILE A 531 -8.82 -2.61 -43.68
C ILE A 531 -7.74 -2.37 -44.73
N TYR A 532 -6.55 -2.89 -44.49
CA TYR A 532 -5.41 -2.81 -45.39
C TYR A 532 -5.29 -4.12 -46.15
N LEU A 533 -4.90 -4.04 -47.42
CA LEU A 533 -4.58 -5.19 -48.26
C LEU A 533 -3.09 -5.17 -48.58
N TYR A 534 -2.43 -6.29 -48.28
CA TYR A 534 -1.08 -6.56 -48.71
C TYR A 534 -1.09 -7.71 -49.71
N GLU A 535 -0.44 -7.53 -50.85
CA GLU A 535 -0.28 -8.56 -51.88
C GLU A 535 1.20 -8.75 -52.17
N LYS A 536 1.67 -9.99 -52.16
CA LYS A 536 3.08 -10.33 -52.40
C LYS A 536 4.07 -9.50 -51.55
N GLY A 537 3.73 -9.24 -50.30
CA GLY A 537 4.55 -8.47 -49.37
C GLY A 537 4.52 -6.95 -49.56
N GLN A 538 3.65 -6.41 -50.41
CA GLN A 538 3.50 -4.96 -50.60
C GLN A 538 2.10 -4.48 -50.21
N LEU A 539 2.03 -3.33 -49.55
CA LEU A 539 0.77 -2.66 -49.23
C LEU A 539 0.15 -2.11 -50.51
N THR A 540 -0.99 -2.67 -50.93
CA THR A 540 -1.67 -2.29 -52.18
C THR A 540 -2.88 -1.39 -51.95
N ASP A 541 -3.59 -1.53 -50.83
CA ASP A 541 -4.72 -0.67 -50.45
C ASP A 541 -4.77 -0.41 -48.94
N THR A 542 -5.11 0.82 -48.54
CA THR A 542 -5.24 1.25 -47.14
C THR A 542 -6.70 1.44 -46.71
N GLN A 543 -7.65 1.34 -47.63
CA GLN A 543 -9.09 1.44 -47.41
C GLN A 543 -9.83 0.36 -48.20
N PHE A 544 -9.29 -0.85 -48.13
CA PHE A 544 -9.77 -1.98 -48.91
C PHE A 544 -11.25 -2.25 -48.65
N LYS A 545 -12.02 -2.28 -49.75
CA LYS A 545 -13.45 -2.62 -49.75
C LYS A 545 -13.63 -3.91 -50.56
N PRO A 546 -13.40 -5.07 -49.95
CA PRO A 546 -13.53 -6.33 -50.66
C PRO A 546 -14.98 -6.63 -51.03
N PRO A 547 -15.20 -7.35 -52.14
CA PRO A 547 -16.46 -8.07 -52.38
C PRO A 547 -16.64 -9.17 -51.32
N SER A 548 -17.88 -9.66 -51.15
CA SER A 548 -18.22 -10.68 -50.12
C SER A 548 -17.40 -11.97 -50.24
N VAL A 549 -16.83 -12.27 -51.41
CA VAL A 549 -15.94 -13.41 -51.65
C VAL A 549 -14.72 -12.89 -52.43
N LEU A 550 -13.51 -13.19 -51.96
CA LEU A 550 -12.26 -12.89 -52.66
C LEU A 550 -11.94 -14.10 -53.56
N MET A 551 -11.92 -13.90 -54.88
CA MET A 551 -11.63 -14.95 -55.88
C MET A 551 -10.14 -15.13 -56.12
#